data_AF-A0A5K3ELU9-F1
#
_entry.id   AF-A0A5K3ELU9-F1
#
_cell.length_a   1.000
_cell.length_b   1.000
_cell.length_c   1.000
_cell.angle_alpha   90.00
_cell.angle_beta   90.00
_cell.angle_gamma   90.00
#
_symmetry.space_group_name_H-M   'P 1'
#
loop_
_entity.id
_entity.type
_entity.pdbx_description
1 polymer ?
#
loop_
_entity_poly.entity_id
_entity_poly.type
_entity_poly.pdbx_seq_one_letter_code
_entity_poly.pdbx_strand_id
1 'polypeptide(L)'
;RHTTATLHYTGRKFIRDLVKYAWKFPKGPPRELSAIVIDNAGLSDLAKQLQKATPKDLEAADKLEGFMKAAAVTGVSTREAVYEQIKEAKFSIKGLSLWDLLRRDFKRVNADSEHQLEIVCSTITGMDFVELLEHRDFGQVTRRFCEEHGAQVLVCITVGNISVTSSDTSVASAIRLGLVVTALHDHRNLAEKLWRHLMASKVLCLEPPSKESKLNGGAESVVFAATITNKAVTRKQAIPILIEFLRSER
;
A
#
# COMPACT_ATOMS: atom_id res chain seq x y z
N ARG A 1 -25.30 -21.07 -0.23
CA ARG A 1 -24.08 -21.46 -0.98
C ARG A 1 -23.01 -20.43 -0.66
N HIS A 2 -21.97 -20.80 0.08
CA HIS A 2 -20.89 -19.89 0.50
C HIS A 2 -19.91 -19.72 -0.67
N THR A 3 -19.77 -18.50 -1.18
CA THR A 3 -18.94 -18.18 -2.35
C THR A 3 -17.66 -17.51 -1.88
N THR A 4 -16.54 -18.16 -2.15
CA THR A 4 -15.20 -17.77 -1.74
C THR A 4 -14.57 -16.87 -2.80
N ALA A 5 -14.33 -15.60 -2.47
CA ALA A 5 -13.56 -14.69 -3.33
C ALA A 5 -12.10 -15.19 -3.43
N THR A 6 -11.59 -15.38 -4.65
CA THR A 6 -10.23 -15.90 -4.86
C THR A 6 -9.24 -14.74 -4.87
N LEU A 7 -8.58 -14.52 -3.73
CA LEU A 7 -7.59 -13.45 -3.55
C LEU A 7 -6.18 -13.98 -3.85
N HIS A 8 -5.64 -13.71 -5.03
CA HIS A 8 -4.23 -14.03 -5.33
C HIS A 8 -3.29 -13.07 -4.57
N TYR A 9 -2.49 -13.62 -3.66
CA TYR A 9 -1.70 -12.88 -2.65
C TYR A 9 -0.21 -12.82 -3.03
N THR A 10 0.27 -11.70 -3.56
CA THR A 10 1.69 -11.50 -3.97
C THR A 10 2.54 -10.78 -2.89
N GLY A 11 1.94 -9.90 -2.07
CA GLY A 11 2.67 -9.06 -1.10
C GLY A 11 3.48 -9.79 -0.02
N ARG A 12 3.07 -10.99 0.42
CA ARG A 12 3.85 -11.77 1.41
C ARG A 12 5.21 -12.23 0.87
N LYS A 13 5.40 -12.32 -0.45
CA LYS A 13 6.68 -12.72 -1.05
C LYS A 13 7.71 -11.60 -0.92
N PHE A 14 7.29 -10.35 -1.14
CA PHE A 14 8.18 -9.19 -1.03
C PHE A 14 8.71 -8.96 0.39
N ILE A 15 7.85 -8.94 1.41
CA ILE A 15 8.31 -8.83 2.82
C ILE A 15 9.27 -9.98 3.16
N ARG A 16 8.97 -11.20 2.68
CA ARG A 16 9.84 -12.37 2.86
C ARG A 16 11.20 -12.22 2.20
N ASP A 17 11.31 -11.50 1.10
CA ASP A 17 12.57 -11.28 0.38
C ASP A 17 13.32 -10.04 0.93
N LEU A 18 12.61 -9.01 1.40
CA LEU A 18 13.19 -7.87 2.11
C LEU A 18 13.88 -8.30 3.42
N VAL A 19 13.23 -9.18 4.19
CA VAL A 19 13.82 -9.73 5.43
C VAL A 19 15.03 -10.63 5.15
N LYS A 20 15.04 -11.37 4.04
CA LYS A 20 16.24 -12.13 3.61
C LYS A 20 17.37 -11.19 3.20
N TYR A 21 17.05 -10.13 2.46
CA TYR A 21 18.04 -9.20 1.91
C TYR A 21 18.65 -8.31 2.99
N ALA A 22 17.82 -7.75 3.88
CA ALA A 22 18.28 -6.88 4.96
C ALA A 22 19.12 -7.64 5.99
N TRP A 23 18.80 -8.90 6.27
CA TRP A 23 19.20 -9.53 7.53
C TRP A 23 19.79 -10.94 7.36
N LYS A 24 19.90 -11.50 6.14
CA LYS A 24 20.52 -12.82 5.82
C LYS A 24 20.06 -14.00 6.69
N PHE A 25 18.90 -13.94 7.36
CA PHE A 25 18.44 -15.08 8.16
C PHE A 25 17.88 -16.19 7.26
N PRO A 26 18.35 -17.45 7.39
CA PRO A 26 17.55 -18.59 6.98
C PRO A 26 16.22 -18.61 7.77
N LYS A 27 15.24 -19.42 7.34
CA LYS A 27 13.94 -19.55 8.01
C LYS A 27 14.15 -19.71 9.54
N GLY A 28 13.42 -18.95 10.37
CA GLY A 28 13.55 -19.02 11.83
C GLY A 28 12.95 -17.81 12.56
N PRO A 29 13.09 -17.76 13.91
CA PRO A 29 12.43 -16.77 14.77
C PRO A 29 12.67 -15.29 14.40
N PRO A 30 13.88 -14.85 14.00
CA PRO A 30 14.12 -13.45 13.62
C PRO A 30 13.29 -13.01 12.41
N ARG A 31 13.06 -13.92 11.46
CA ARG A 31 12.29 -13.66 10.24
C ARG A 31 10.79 -13.58 10.52
N GLU A 32 10.30 -14.39 11.45
CA GLU A 32 8.89 -14.39 11.85
C GLU A 32 8.58 -13.15 12.69
N LEU A 33 9.47 -12.77 13.60
CA LEU A 33 9.37 -11.53 14.37
C LEU A 33 9.33 -10.33 13.43
N SER A 34 10.23 -10.27 12.46
CA SER A 34 10.28 -9.22 11.43
C SER A 34 8.95 -9.06 10.67
N ALA A 35 8.29 -10.16 10.33
CA ALA A 35 7.00 -10.13 9.65
C ALA A 35 5.88 -9.62 10.58
N ILE A 36 5.85 -10.04 11.84
CA ILE A 36 4.86 -9.59 12.82
C ILE A 36 5.01 -8.09 13.09
N VAL A 37 6.22 -7.61 13.34
CA VAL A 37 6.43 -6.19 13.68
C VAL A 37 6.11 -5.27 12.49
N ILE A 38 6.43 -5.65 11.25
CA ILE A 38 6.14 -4.79 10.09
C ILE A 38 4.65 -4.74 9.72
N ASP A 39 3.95 -5.87 9.82
CA ASP A 39 2.51 -5.94 9.51
C ASP A 39 1.67 -5.21 10.57
N ASN A 40 2.16 -5.15 11.81
CA ASN A 40 1.46 -4.59 12.96
C ASN A 40 2.10 -3.28 13.47
N ALA A 41 2.79 -2.53 12.61
CA ALA A 41 3.35 -1.20 12.89
C ALA A 41 4.16 -1.12 14.21
N GLY A 42 5.08 -2.06 14.36
CA GLY A 42 6.01 -2.17 15.49
C GLY A 42 5.37 -2.69 16.78
N LEU A 43 4.10 -3.11 16.75
CA LEU A 43 3.30 -3.39 17.96
C LEU A 43 3.22 -2.19 18.91
N SER A 44 3.34 -0.98 18.36
CA SER A 44 3.25 0.27 19.11
C SER A 44 1.88 0.44 19.78
N ASP A 45 1.80 1.25 20.83
CA ASP A 45 0.52 1.51 21.51
C ASP A 45 -0.51 2.14 20.56
N LEU A 46 -0.05 3.00 19.64
CA LEU A 46 -0.90 3.52 18.58
C LEU A 46 -1.41 2.41 17.65
N ALA A 47 -0.60 1.41 17.31
CA ALA A 47 -1.04 0.27 16.52
C ALA A 47 -2.11 -0.56 17.26
N LYS A 48 -2.00 -0.71 18.58
CA LYS A 48 -3.01 -1.37 19.42
C LYS A 48 -4.31 -0.56 19.45
N GLN A 49 -4.23 0.75 19.66
CA GLN A 49 -5.38 1.66 19.67
C GLN A 49 -6.12 1.67 18.32
N LEU A 50 -5.38 1.63 17.21
CA LEU A 50 -5.93 1.54 15.86
C LEU A 50 -6.34 0.11 15.44
N GLN A 51 -6.31 -0.85 16.37
CA GLN A 51 -6.61 -2.28 16.14
C GLN A 51 -5.80 -2.89 14.98
N LYS A 52 -4.60 -2.35 14.73
CA LYS A 52 -3.61 -2.88 13.78
C LYS A 52 -2.75 -3.98 14.40
N ALA A 53 -2.70 -4.07 15.73
CA ALA A 53 -2.00 -5.11 16.48
C ALA A 53 -2.96 -5.77 17.48
N THR A 54 -3.00 -7.10 17.51
CA THR A 54 -3.85 -7.87 18.45
C THR A 54 -3.03 -8.44 19.62
N PRO A 55 -3.68 -8.86 20.72
CA PRO A 55 -2.98 -9.56 21.80
C PRO A 55 -2.22 -10.81 21.34
N LYS A 56 -2.72 -11.50 20.30
CA LYS A 56 -2.05 -12.67 19.71
C LYS A 56 -0.76 -12.30 18.98
N ASP A 57 -0.72 -11.14 18.33
CA ASP A 57 0.49 -10.64 17.67
C ASP A 57 1.58 -10.30 18.70
N LEU A 58 1.19 -9.72 19.85
CA LEU A 58 2.10 -9.47 20.97
C LEU A 58 2.62 -10.78 21.55
N GLU A 59 1.73 -11.72 21.90
CA GLU A 59 2.12 -13.00 22.48
C GLU A 59 3.08 -13.79 21.56
N ALA A 60 2.82 -13.77 20.25
CA ALA A 60 3.70 -14.40 19.27
C ALA A 60 5.08 -13.71 19.20
N ALA A 61 5.13 -12.38 19.19
CA ALA A 61 6.38 -11.63 19.20
C ALA A 61 7.20 -11.91 20.47
N ASP A 62 6.56 -11.89 21.65
CA ASP A 62 7.22 -12.16 22.93
C ASP A 62 7.82 -13.57 22.98
N LYS A 63 7.12 -14.59 22.46
CA LYS A 63 7.64 -15.96 22.36
C LYS A 63 8.86 -16.04 21.44
N LEU A 64 8.81 -15.41 20.28
CA LEU A 64 9.91 -15.40 19.31
C LEU A 64 11.16 -14.72 19.86
N GLU A 65 10.99 -13.61 20.57
CA GLU A 65 12.08 -12.95 21.29
C GLU A 65 12.64 -13.82 22.41
N GLY A 66 11.79 -14.53 23.14
CA GLY A 66 12.20 -15.52 24.14
C GLY A 66 13.10 -16.60 23.54
N PHE A 67 12.71 -17.17 22.39
CA PHE A 67 13.53 -18.15 21.67
C PHE A 67 14.87 -17.58 21.21
N MET A 68 14.89 -16.33 20.72
CA MET A 68 16.12 -15.66 20.28
C MET A 68 17.09 -15.40 21.43
N LYS A 69 16.58 -14.98 22.59
CA LYS A 69 17.36 -14.81 23.83
C LYS A 69 17.94 -16.14 24.32
N ALA A 70 17.11 -17.19 24.34
CA ALA A 70 17.53 -18.52 24.79
C ALA A 70 18.59 -19.16 23.87
N ALA A 71 18.54 -18.88 22.56
CA ALA A 71 19.51 -19.37 21.59
C ALA A 71 20.82 -18.56 21.56
N ALA A 72 21.02 -17.62 22.50
CA ALA A 72 22.19 -16.73 22.58
C ALA A 72 22.54 -16.07 21.24
N VAL A 73 21.53 -15.72 20.44
CA VAL A 73 21.74 -15.03 19.18
C VAL A 73 22.33 -13.66 19.48
N THR A 74 23.64 -13.50 19.28
CA THR A 74 24.35 -12.25 19.50
C THR A 74 23.97 -11.22 18.42
N GLY A 75 23.74 -9.97 18.81
CA GLY A 75 23.41 -8.87 17.88
C GLY A 75 21.92 -8.65 17.62
N VAL A 76 21.03 -9.27 18.40
CA VAL A 76 19.58 -9.02 18.31
C VAL A 76 19.30 -7.58 18.74
N SER A 77 18.98 -6.73 17.77
CA SER A 77 18.47 -5.37 18.02
C SER A 77 17.14 -5.43 18.78
N THR A 78 16.80 -4.39 19.54
CA THR A 78 15.47 -4.30 20.19
C THR A 78 14.35 -4.42 19.15
N ARG A 79 13.14 -4.81 19.58
CA ARG A 79 11.97 -4.90 18.70
C ARG A 79 11.76 -3.63 17.88
N GLU A 80 11.93 -2.48 18.53
CA GLU A 80 11.83 -1.15 17.94
C GLU A 80 12.91 -0.93 16.90
N ALA A 81 14.16 -1.32 17.18
CA ALA A 81 15.25 -1.20 16.23
C ALA A 81 15.09 -2.15 15.02
N VAL A 82 14.58 -3.36 15.22
CA VAL A 82 14.20 -4.29 14.13
C VAL A 82 13.10 -3.67 13.28
N TYR A 83 12.06 -3.12 13.91
CA TYR A 83 10.96 -2.48 13.22
C TYR A 83 11.42 -1.26 12.40
N GLU A 84 12.23 -0.36 12.97
CA GLU A 84 12.71 0.83 12.27
C GLU A 84 13.63 0.47 11.10
N GLN A 85 14.53 -0.52 11.24
CA GLN A 85 15.36 -0.99 10.13
C GLN A 85 14.52 -1.55 8.97
N ILE A 86 13.50 -2.39 9.27
CA ILE A 86 12.63 -2.96 8.25
C ILE A 86 11.75 -1.88 7.61
N LYS A 87 11.25 -0.94 8.41
CA LYS A 87 10.47 0.21 7.95
C LYS A 87 11.30 1.09 7.02
N GLU A 88 12.52 1.44 7.39
CA GLU A 88 13.46 2.17 6.54
C GLU A 88 13.69 1.44 5.22
N ALA A 89 14.00 0.13 5.28
CA ALA A 89 14.18 -0.67 4.06
C ALA A 89 12.92 -0.76 3.20
N LYS A 90 11.72 -0.80 3.80
CA LYS A 90 10.42 -0.83 3.07
C LYS A 90 10.12 0.52 2.40
N PHE A 91 10.51 1.62 3.03
CA PHE A 91 10.36 2.98 2.50
C PHE A 91 11.47 3.36 1.52
N SER A 92 12.60 2.65 1.51
CA SER A 92 13.65 2.86 0.52
C SER A 92 13.17 2.41 -0.87
N ILE A 93 13.10 3.37 -1.78
CA ILE A 93 12.77 3.17 -3.20
C ILE A 93 13.98 3.33 -4.13
N LYS A 94 15.18 3.53 -3.56
CA LYS A 94 16.41 3.78 -4.32
C LYS A 94 16.70 2.62 -5.29
N GLY A 95 16.85 2.95 -6.57
CA GLY A 95 17.14 1.97 -7.62
C GLY A 95 15.94 1.16 -8.10
N LEU A 96 14.73 1.42 -7.60
CA LEU A 96 13.50 0.81 -8.10
C LEU A 96 12.89 1.68 -9.21
N SER A 97 12.44 1.04 -10.29
CA SER A 97 11.62 1.71 -11.30
C SER A 97 10.18 1.85 -10.83
N LEU A 98 9.39 2.73 -11.46
CA LEU A 98 7.95 2.81 -11.18
C LEU A 98 7.24 1.47 -11.42
N TRP A 99 7.69 0.69 -12.41
CA TRP A 99 7.23 -0.67 -12.67
C TRP A 99 7.46 -1.58 -11.45
N ASP A 100 8.65 -1.52 -10.85
CA ASP A 100 8.98 -2.27 -9.65
C ASP A 100 8.10 -1.88 -8.48
N LEU A 101 7.82 -0.59 -8.31
CA LEU A 101 6.97 -0.09 -7.24
C LEU A 101 5.52 -0.57 -7.37
N LEU A 102 4.95 -0.55 -8.58
CA LEU A 102 3.59 -1.02 -8.85
C LEU A 102 3.44 -2.52 -8.61
N ARG A 103 4.39 -3.34 -9.08
CA ARG A 103 4.32 -4.80 -8.95
C ARG A 103 4.68 -5.33 -7.56
N ARG A 104 5.32 -4.49 -6.73
CA ARG A 104 5.84 -4.87 -5.40
C ARG A 104 4.77 -5.42 -4.47
N ASP A 105 3.62 -4.76 -4.45
CA ASP A 105 2.48 -5.16 -3.65
C ASP A 105 1.17 -4.72 -4.30
N PHE A 106 0.69 -5.50 -5.26
CA PHE A 106 -0.58 -5.28 -5.94
C PHE A 106 -1.54 -6.46 -5.78
N LYS A 107 -2.82 -6.20 -6.02
CA LYS A 107 -3.87 -7.22 -6.10
C LYS A 107 -4.81 -6.93 -7.25
N ARG A 108 -5.21 -7.99 -7.96
CA ARG A 108 -6.32 -7.96 -8.88
C ARG A 108 -7.63 -8.00 -8.08
N VAL A 109 -8.60 -7.21 -8.51
CA VAL A 109 -9.92 -7.07 -7.90
C VAL A 109 -10.95 -7.25 -9.00
N ASN A 110 -11.75 -8.29 -8.86
CA ASN A 110 -12.85 -8.63 -9.75
C ASN A 110 -14.07 -9.04 -8.90
N ALA A 111 -15.24 -9.05 -9.52
CA ALA A 111 -16.50 -9.40 -8.87
C ALA A 111 -17.16 -10.62 -9.54
N ASP A 112 -16.45 -11.75 -9.61
CA ASP A 112 -16.94 -13.09 -9.99
C ASP A 112 -18.11 -13.09 -11.01
N SER A 113 -17.92 -12.46 -12.18
CA SER A 113 -18.94 -12.33 -13.23
C SER A 113 -18.42 -12.72 -14.61
N GLU A 114 -19.33 -13.16 -15.48
CA GLU A 114 -19.07 -13.52 -16.89
C GLU A 114 -18.64 -12.32 -17.76
N HIS A 115 -18.88 -11.10 -17.28
CA HIS A 115 -18.32 -9.87 -17.86
C HIS A 115 -17.27 -9.33 -16.87
N GLN A 116 -15.99 -9.61 -17.14
CA GLN A 116 -14.90 -9.34 -16.20
C GLN A 116 -14.43 -7.89 -16.32
N LEU A 117 -15.11 -6.98 -15.63
CA LEU A 117 -14.47 -5.75 -15.20
C LEU A 117 -13.43 -6.09 -14.14
N GLU A 118 -12.23 -5.55 -14.31
CA GLU A 118 -11.07 -5.85 -13.50
C GLU A 118 -10.34 -4.56 -13.12
N ILE A 119 -10.08 -4.45 -11.82
CA ILE A 119 -9.32 -3.36 -11.22
C ILE A 119 -8.03 -3.95 -10.66
N VAL A 120 -6.89 -3.33 -10.94
CA VAL A 120 -5.65 -3.61 -10.20
C VAL A 120 -5.47 -2.58 -9.10
N CYS A 121 -5.19 -3.03 -7.88
CA CYS A 121 -4.96 -2.18 -6.72
C CYS A 121 -3.54 -2.37 -6.18
N SER A 122 -2.68 -1.38 -6.38
CA SER A 122 -1.28 -1.37 -5.94
C SER A 122 -1.09 -0.53 -4.68
N THR A 123 -0.21 -0.98 -3.79
CA THR A 123 0.24 -0.19 -2.64
C THR A 123 1.70 0.20 -2.80
N ILE A 124 1.96 1.51 -2.84
CA ILE A 124 3.30 2.08 -3.06
C ILE A 124 3.76 2.73 -1.76
N THR A 125 4.70 2.10 -1.06
CA THR A 125 5.36 2.66 0.14
C THR A 125 6.66 3.37 -0.21
N GLY A 126 6.92 4.53 0.39
CA GLY A 126 8.14 5.30 0.16
C GLY A 126 8.06 6.33 -0.97
N MET A 127 6.90 6.48 -1.61
CA MET A 127 6.64 7.51 -2.63
C MET A 127 5.28 8.14 -2.35
N ASP A 128 5.23 9.45 -2.37
CA ASP A 128 3.98 10.20 -2.21
C ASP A 128 3.18 10.25 -3.51
N PHE A 129 1.85 10.43 -3.45
CA PHE A 129 1.04 10.44 -4.67
C PHE A 129 1.33 11.63 -5.60
N VAL A 130 1.79 12.78 -5.08
CA VAL A 130 2.18 13.91 -5.93
C VAL A 130 3.44 13.55 -6.70
N GLU A 131 4.44 12.99 -6.02
CA GLU A 131 5.68 12.48 -6.65
C GLU A 131 5.36 11.39 -7.69
N LEU A 132 4.44 10.47 -7.37
CA LEU A 132 3.98 9.43 -8.29
C LEU A 132 3.40 10.03 -9.58
N LEU A 133 2.60 11.09 -9.47
CA LEU A 133 1.92 11.73 -10.60
C LEU A 133 2.85 12.63 -11.41
N GLU A 134 3.90 13.16 -10.79
CA GLU A 134 4.96 13.94 -11.45
C GLU A 134 6.04 13.04 -12.07
N HIS A 135 6.02 11.73 -11.79
CA HIS A 135 6.98 10.79 -12.33
C HIS A 135 6.91 10.75 -13.86
N ARG A 136 8.03 11.01 -14.55
CA ARG A 136 8.11 11.16 -16.01
C ARG A 136 7.44 10.03 -16.81
N ASP A 137 7.58 8.80 -16.32
CA ASP A 137 7.10 7.58 -16.99
C ASP A 137 5.68 7.15 -16.51
N PHE A 138 5.00 7.96 -15.68
CA PHE A 138 3.74 7.57 -15.02
C PHE A 138 2.68 7.09 -16.01
N GLY A 139 2.38 7.87 -17.04
CA GLY A 139 1.34 7.52 -18.02
C GLY A 139 1.65 6.23 -18.79
N GLN A 140 2.88 6.07 -19.27
CA GLN A 140 3.30 4.88 -20.02
C GLN A 140 3.30 3.62 -19.15
N VAL A 141 3.84 3.73 -17.93
CA VAL A 141 3.99 2.60 -17.02
C VAL A 141 2.64 2.13 -16.49
N THR A 142 1.74 3.05 -16.12
CA THR A 142 0.40 2.69 -15.64
C THR A 142 -0.47 2.07 -16.74
N ARG A 143 -0.40 2.58 -17.97
CA ARG A 143 -1.01 1.93 -19.15
C ARG A 143 -0.53 0.50 -19.31
N ARG A 144 0.80 0.31 -19.42
CA ARG A 144 1.40 -1.01 -19.60
C ARG A 144 1.02 -1.96 -18.48
N PHE A 145 0.93 -1.47 -17.24
CA PHE A 145 0.57 -2.27 -16.08
C PHE A 145 -0.90 -2.73 -16.13
N CYS A 146 -1.82 -1.86 -16.57
CA CYS A 146 -3.21 -2.23 -16.82
C CYS A 146 -3.32 -3.27 -17.95
N GLU A 147 -2.63 -3.06 -19.07
CA GLU A 147 -2.62 -3.97 -20.23
C GLU A 147 -2.10 -5.37 -19.86
N GLU A 148 -0.96 -5.45 -19.15
CA GLU A 148 -0.37 -6.73 -18.71
C GLU A 148 -1.31 -7.53 -17.79
N HIS A 149 -2.20 -6.84 -17.07
CA HIS A 149 -3.12 -7.46 -16.13
C HIS A 149 -4.58 -7.52 -16.61
N GLY A 150 -4.85 -7.09 -17.84
CA GLY A 150 -6.21 -7.05 -18.41
C GLY A 150 -7.18 -6.16 -17.63
N ALA A 151 -6.66 -5.16 -16.91
CA ALA A 151 -7.45 -4.31 -16.02
C ALA A 151 -7.87 -3.01 -16.70
N GLN A 152 -9.11 -2.58 -16.48
CA GLN A 152 -9.64 -1.33 -17.03
C GLN A 152 -9.22 -0.12 -16.18
N VAL A 153 -8.95 -0.34 -14.89
CA VAL A 153 -8.59 0.73 -13.95
C VAL A 153 -7.47 0.27 -13.02
N LEU A 154 -6.52 1.17 -12.78
CA LEU A 154 -5.51 1.04 -11.73
C LEU A 154 -5.82 1.98 -10.57
N VAL A 155 -5.81 1.42 -9.36
CA VAL A 155 -5.94 2.15 -8.10
C VAL A 155 -4.62 2.03 -7.33
N CYS A 156 -3.95 3.13 -7.07
CA CYS A 156 -2.76 3.17 -6.24
C CYS A 156 -3.08 3.76 -4.87
N ILE A 157 -2.70 3.06 -3.80
CA ILE A 157 -2.65 3.58 -2.45
C ILE A 157 -1.18 3.87 -2.12
N THR A 158 -0.84 5.15 -1.95
CA THR A 158 0.51 5.58 -1.64
C THR A 158 0.70 5.81 -0.15
N VAL A 159 1.91 5.56 0.34
CA VAL A 159 2.36 5.86 1.70
C VAL A 159 3.70 6.56 1.56
N GLY A 160 3.68 7.87 1.44
CA GLY A 160 4.85 8.69 1.14
C GLY A 160 5.24 9.63 2.27
N ASN A 161 6.50 10.04 2.30
CA ASN A 161 6.95 11.12 3.18
C ASN A 161 6.71 12.46 2.47
N ILE A 162 6.20 13.44 3.22
CA ILE A 162 6.12 14.83 2.78
C ILE A 162 7.00 15.69 3.70
N SER A 163 7.73 16.61 3.08
CA SER A 163 8.46 17.64 3.81
C SER A 163 7.47 18.69 4.28
N VAL A 164 7.32 18.82 5.60
CA VAL A 164 6.57 19.92 6.20
C VAL A 164 7.59 20.99 6.61
N THR A 165 7.57 22.12 5.92
CA THR A 165 8.31 23.31 6.35
C THR A 165 7.51 23.99 7.44
N SER A 166 7.92 23.84 8.71
CA SER A 166 7.49 24.75 9.76
C SER A 166 8.24 26.07 9.64
N SER A 167 7.61 27.17 10.09
CA SER A 167 8.20 28.52 10.13
C SER A 167 9.48 28.60 10.99
N ASP A 168 9.70 27.61 11.85
CA ASP A 168 10.96 27.38 12.55
C ASP A 168 11.75 26.29 11.84
N THR A 169 13.06 26.51 11.68
CA THR A 169 14.08 25.84 10.85
C THR A 169 14.22 24.30 10.89
N SER A 170 13.26 23.54 11.44
CA SER A 170 13.22 22.08 11.39
C SER A 170 12.31 21.56 10.28
N VAL A 171 12.85 20.81 9.32
CA VAL A 171 12.02 20.06 8.36
C VAL A 171 11.50 18.81 9.06
N ALA A 172 10.21 18.78 9.39
CA ALA A 172 9.56 17.57 9.88
C ALA A 172 9.06 16.73 8.70
N SER A 173 9.46 15.45 8.65
CA SER A 173 8.92 14.49 7.69
C SER A 173 7.60 13.93 8.24
N ALA A 174 6.49 14.18 7.55
CA ALA A 174 5.20 13.57 7.86
C ALA A 174 4.85 12.49 6.84
N ILE A 175 4.14 11.44 7.26
CA ILE A 175 3.62 10.43 6.32
C ILE A 175 2.26 10.88 5.80
N ARG A 176 2.10 10.90 4.47
CA ARG A 176 0.83 11.13 3.78
C ARG A 176 0.37 9.84 3.10
N LEU A 177 -0.93 9.54 3.27
CA LEU A 177 -1.62 8.50 2.51
C LEU A 177 -2.31 9.15 1.32
N GLY A 178 -2.06 8.64 0.12
CA GLY A 178 -2.74 9.10 -1.09
C GLY A 178 -3.49 7.97 -1.77
N LEU A 179 -4.57 8.32 -2.46
CA LEU A 179 -5.29 7.45 -3.38
C LEU A 179 -5.17 8.05 -4.79
N VAL A 180 -4.79 7.24 -5.76
CA VAL A 180 -4.78 7.61 -7.18
C VAL A 180 -5.60 6.59 -7.95
N VAL A 181 -6.48 7.07 -8.83
CA VAL A 181 -7.24 6.25 -9.77
C VAL A 181 -6.83 6.66 -11.17
N THR A 182 -6.43 5.71 -12.00
CA THR A 182 -6.08 5.96 -13.40
C THR A 182 -6.65 4.92 -14.34
N ALA A 183 -7.04 5.37 -15.52
CA ALA A 183 -7.57 4.53 -16.59
C ALA A 183 -7.26 5.15 -17.95
N LEU A 184 -7.28 4.31 -19.00
CA LEU A 184 -7.27 4.77 -20.40
C LEU A 184 -8.58 5.52 -20.71
N HIS A 185 -8.57 6.42 -21.70
CA HIS A 185 -9.77 7.18 -22.09
C HIS A 185 -10.98 6.31 -22.39
N ASP A 186 -10.80 5.13 -23.00
CA ASP A 186 -11.89 4.20 -23.30
C ASP A 186 -12.62 3.69 -22.04
N HIS A 187 -11.98 3.81 -20.88
CA HIS A 187 -12.51 3.41 -19.57
C HIS A 187 -12.80 4.62 -18.67
N ARG A 188 -12.84 5.84 -19.23
CA ARG A 188 -13.07 7.06 -18.47
C ARG A 188 -14.36 7.05 -17.68
N ASN A 189 -15.46 6.63 -18.29
CA ASN A 189 -16.76 6.58 -17.61
C ASN A 189 -16.72 5.65 -16.38
N LEU A 190 -16.03 4.51 -16.48
CA LEU A 190 -15.86 3.58 -15.37
C LEU A 190 -15.01 4.19 -14.26
N ALA A 191 -13.89 4.84 -14.62
CA ALA A 191 -13.01 5.51 -13.66
C ALA A 191 -13.72 6.66 -12.93
N GLU A 192 -14.54 7.46 -13.62
CA GLU A 192 -15.33 8.55 -13.03
C GLU A 192 -16.40 8.02 -12.07
N LYS A 193 -17.10 6.93 -12.41
CA LYS A 193 -18.06 6.28 -11.51
C LYS A 193 -17.36 5.71 -10.29
N LEU A 194 -16.24 5.01 -10.48
CA LEU A 194 -15.43 4.48 -9.38
C LEU A 194 -14.94 5.61 -8.47
N TRP A 195 -14.46 6.70 -9.06
CA TRP A 195 -14.00 7.87 -8.30
C TRP A 195 -15.10 8.45 -7.42
N ARG A 196 -16.31 8.65 -7.97
CA ARG A 196 -17.48 9.10 -7.21
C ARG A 196 -17.84 8.13 -6.08
N HIS A 197 -17.79 6.83 -6.34
CA HIS A 197 -18.06 5.80 -5.33
C HIS A 197 -17.01 5.84 -4.19
N LEU A 198 -15.72 5.98 -4.53
CA LEU A 198 -14.64 6.09 -3.54
C LEU A 198 -14.73 7.36 -2.71
N MET A 199 -15.05 8.51 -3.33
CA MET A 199 -15.24 9.79 -2.64
C MET A 199 -16.42 9.76 -1.65
N ALA A 200 -17.46 8.99 -1.95
CA ALA A 200 -18.60 8.80 -1.04
C ALA A 200 -18.28 7.87 0.15
N SER A 201 -17.14 7.16 0.13
CA SER A 201 -16.78 6.22 1.18
C SER A 201 -16.40 6.91 2.49
N LYS A 202 -17.21 6.71 3.53
CA LYS A 202 -16.92 7.12 4.90
C LYS A 202 -15.74 6.37 5.53
N VAL A 203 -15.29 5.27 4.93
CA VAL A 203 -14.15 4.50 5.42
C VAL A 203 -12.84 5.13 4.96
N LEU A 204 -12.78 5.58 3.69
CA LEU A 204 -11.58 6.14 3.10
C LEU A 204 -11.32 7.59 3.53
N CYS A 205 -12.38 8.38 3.80
CA CYS A 205 -12.28 9.80 4.17
C CYS A 205 -11.36 10.57 3.20
N LEU A 206 -11.75 10.59 1.93
CA LEU A 206 -10.96 11.20 0.87
C LEU A 206 -11.13 12.71 0.85
N GLU A 207 -10.01 13.43 0.79
CA GLU A 207 -9.99 14.87 0.56
C GLU A 207 -9.25 15.16 -0.75
N PRO A 208 -9.88 15.88 -1.71
CA PRO A 208 -9.21 16.26 -2.94
C PRO A 208 -8.02 17.18 -2.62
N PRO A 209 -6.96 17.18 -3.45
CA PRO A 209 -5.81 18.05 -3.26
C PRO A 209 -6.25 19.53 -3.22
N SER A 210 -5.75 20.27 -2.23
CA SER A 210 -6.16 21.64 -1.91
C SER A 210 -5.77 22.68 -2.98
N LYS A 211 -4.85 22.31 -3.87
CA LYS A 211 -4.51 23.07 -5.06
C LYS A 211 -4.86 22.18 -6.23
N GLU A 212 -5.54 22.74 -7.23
CA GLU A 212 -5.62 22.18 -8.58
C GLU A 212 -4.20 22.19 -9.19
N SER A 213 -3.27 21.41 -8.63
CA SER A 213 -2.12 21.00 -9.40
C SER A 213 -2.71 20.25 -10.58
N LYS A 214 -2.48 20.76 -11.80
CA LYS A 214 -2.76 20.04 -13.03
C LYS A 214 -2.00 18.72 -12.94
N LEU A 215 -2.65 17.71 -12.41
CA LEU A 215 -2.13 16.35 -12.36
C LEU A 215 -2.04 15.96 -13.83
N ASN A 216 -0.81 15.79 -14.33
CA ASN A 216 -0.58 15.36 -15.70
C ASN A 216 -1.07 13.92 -15.85
N GLY A 217 -2.38 13.73 -16.01
CA GLY A 217 -2.86 12.68 -16.88
C GLY A 217 -2.30 13.01 -18.25
N GLY A 218 -1.33 12.23 -18.73
CA GLY A 218 -0.91 12.33 -20.13
C GLY A 218 -2.16 12.36 -21.03
N ALA A 219 -2.08 12.97 -22.21
CA ALA A 219 -3.23 13.30 -23.06
C ALA A 219 -4.22 12.13 -23.33
N GLU A 220 -3.81 10.89 -23.06
CA GLU A 220 -4.53 9.65 -23.34
C GLU A 220 -5.08 8.90 -22.11
N SER A 221 -4.88 9.41 -20.89
CA SER A 221 -5.34 8.76 -19.65
C SER A 221 -6.04 9.75 -18.73
N VAL A 222 -7.07 9.28 -18.04
CA VAL A 222 -7.73 10.02 -16.94
C VAL A 222 -7.11 9.64 -15.61
N VAL A 223 -6.98 10.63 -14.74
CA VAL A 223 -6.35 10.51 -13.43
C VAL A 223 -7.17 11.28 -12.39
N PHE A 224 -7.46 10.62 -11.27
CA PHE A 224 -8.04 11.23 -10.08
C PHE A 224 -7.12 10.97 -8.89
N ALA A 225 -7.00 11.93 -7.98
CA ALA A 225 -6.20 11.76 -6.78
C ALA A 225 -6.81 12.47 -5.58
N ALA A 226 -6.60 11.90 -4.39
CA ALA A 226 -7.00 12.47 -3.11
C ALA A 226 -6.04 12.04 -1.99
N THR A 227 -6.04 12.82 -0.91
CA THR A 227 -5.43 12.40 0.35
C THR A 227 -6.42 11.52 1.11
N ILE A 228 -5.94 10.42 1.68
CA ILE A 228 -6.68 9.59 2.63
C ILE A 228 -6.42 10.15 4.03
N THR A 229 -7.41 10.81 4.64
CA THR A 229 -7.22 11.39 5.99
C THR A 229 -7.32 10.34 7.09
N ASN A 230 -8.04 9.24 6.84
CA ASN A 230 -8.09 8.12 7.75
C ASN A 230 -6.78 7.30 7.70
N LYS A 231 -5.85 7.59 8.62
CA LYS A 231 -4.55 6.91 8.76
C LYS A 231 -4.63 5.41 9.06
N ALA A 232 -5.80 4.89 9.41
CA ALA A 232 -6.02 3.45 9.60
C ALA A 232 -6.21 2.69 8.28
N VAL A 233 -6.55 3.39 7.19
CA VAL A 233 -6.84 2.77 5.90
C VAL A 233 -5.61 2.08 5.32
N THR A 234 -5.82 0.85 4.87
CA THR A 234 -4.90 0.08 4.05
C THR A 234 -5.66 -0.48 2.85
N ARG A 235 -4.95 -1.18 1.95
CA ARG A 235 -5.60 -1.95 0.88
C ARG A 235 -6.66 -2.94 1.39
N LYS A 236 -6.57 -3.41 2.65
CA LYS A 236 -7.59 -4.30 3.25
C LYS A 236 -8.97 -3.61 3.37
N GLN A 237 -9.01 -2.30 3.59
CA GLN A 237 -10.25 -1.53 3.64
C GLN A 237 -10.69 -1.08 2.25
N ALA A 238 -9.75 -0.78 1.35
CA ALA A 238 -10.07 -0.35 -0.01
C ALA A 238 -10.65 -1.47 -0.88
N ILE A 239 -10.09 -2.68 -0.84
CA ILE A 239 -10.53 -3.80 -1.72
C ILE A 239 -12.03 -4.12 -1.58
N PRO A 240 -12.61 -4.25 -0.37
CA PRO A 240 -14.04 -4.48 -0.23
C PRO A 240 -14.90 -3.42 -0.92
N ILE A 241 -14.51 -2.14 -0.86
CA ILE A 241 -15.21 -1.03 -1.52
C ILE A 241 -15.09 -1.17 -3.04
N LEU A 242 -13.91 -1.53 -3.55
CA LEU A 242 -13.72 -1.80 -4.99
C LEU A 242 -14.59 -2.99 -5.47
N ILE A 243 -14.71 -4.05 -4.67
CA ILE A 243 -15.58 -5.20 -4.98
C ILE A 243 -17.04 -4.78 -4.96
N GLU A 244 -17.47 -3.98 -3.99
CA GLU A 244 -18.83 -3.45 -3.90
C GLU A 244 -19.18 -2.63 -5.14
N PHE A 245 -18.30 -1.71 -5.55
CA PHE A 245 -18.43 -0.95 -6.79
C PHE A 245 -18.60 -1.87 -8.00
N LEU A 246 -17.70 -2.84 -8.19
CA LEU A 246 -17.77 -3.77 -9.31
C LEU A 246 -19.07 -4.60 -9.34
N ARG A 247 -19.66 -4.88 -8.18
CA ARG A 247 -20.97 -5.54 -8.09
C ARG A 247 -22.13 -4.62 -8.47
N SER A 248 -21.98 -3.30 -8.31
CA SER A 248 -22.98 -2.30 -8.69
C SER A 248 -22.96 -1.91 -10.17
N GLU A 249 -21.86 -2.17 -10.88
CA GLU A 249 -21.75 -1.96 -12.34
C GLU A 249 -22.33 -3.13 -13.17
N ARG A 250 -23.09 -4.01 -12.52
CA ARG A 250 -23.80 -5.12 -13.16
C ARG A 250 -25.12 -4.69 -13.78
#